data_AF-A0AAV0XFX7-F1
#
_entry.id   AF-A0AAV0XFX7-F1
#
_cell.length_a   1.000
_cell.length_b   1.000
_cell.length_c   1.000
_cell.angle_alpha   90.00
_cell.angle_beta   90.00
_cell.angle_gamma   90.00
#
_symmetry.space_group_name_H-M   'P 1'
#
loop_
_entity.id
_entity.type
_entity.pdbx_description
1 polymer ?
#
loop_
_entity_poly.entity_id
_entity_poly.type
_entity_poly.pdbx_seq_one_letter_code
_entity_poly.pdbx_strand_id
1 'polypeptide(L)'
;MDSEFLQKYSIMQWDEYMMLNRERSSINKKISDKVITKRELLLHFKIELSLLKLCKRKIKGLGNTNEVVANQALVFLCDNIIIIFHNIHFYFNIGQDLLTTFINVCEDNVSCLNAKQLNILMEVVMKHTPSNQNIWIRLIKLYLNLKSLEPDALLCAFDQGVRALDDALPLWKTLIRHVQYKLPEIVSKLYEQATKGTKDFYNERLSLEIRPKYLEWCIGCKDINAARHLFNELKELKPACRKLYLVMIAIERDEPNYELDTVRKLYQEVTKLCGHDNIGVWIDYMRFEQEYGNKRLINGICCTAICKLQKDLFSTLMEEKRGLDSELWSALSKEVIVIDE
;
A
#
# COMPACT_ATOMS: atom_id res chain seq x y z
N MET A 1 -25.17 30.91 9.50
CA MET A 1 -23.99 30.77 8.61
C MET A 1 -24.34 29.88 7.41
N ASP A 2 -24.89 28.67 7.59
CA ASP A 2 -25.35 27.85 6.45
C ASP A 2 -26.55 28.43 5.70
N SER A 3 -27.49 29.04 6.42
CA SER A 3 -28.66 29.70 5.82
C SER A 3 -28.28 30.80 4.84
N GLU A 4 -27.31 31.64 5.21
CA GLU A 4 -26.87 32.77 4.40
C GLU A 4 -26.24 32.30 3.09
N PHE A 5 -25.44 31.24 3.12
CA PHE A 5 -24.87 30.66 1.91
C PHE A 5 -25.94 30.04 1.00
N LEU A 6 -26.82 29.21 1.58
CA LEU A 6 -27.87 28.53 0.83
C LEU A 6 -28.83 29.51 0.15
N GLN A 7 -29.17 30.61 0.84
CA GLN A 7 -29.99 31.69 0.30
C GLN A 7 -29.24 32.53 -0.74
N LYS A 8 -28.03 32.99 -0.41
CA LYS A 8 -27.22 33.88 -1.28
C LYS A 8 -26.99 33.28 -2.66
N TYR A 9 -26.85 31.95 -2.73
CA TYR A 9 -26.61 31.24 -3.99
C TYR A 9 -27.85 30.54 -4.56
N SER A 10 -29.04 30.86 -4.04
CA SER A 10 -30.32 30.30 -4.50
C SER A 10 -30.29 28.77 -4.59
N ILE A 11 -29.65 28.13 -3.60
CA ILE A 11 -29.58 26.68 -3.47
C ILE A 11 -30.89 26.16 -2.88
N MET A 12 -31.45 26.92 -1.95
CA MET A 12 -32.68 26.61 -1.23
C MET A 12 -33.36 27.91 -0.81
N GLN A 13 -34.69 27.95 -0.92
CA GLN A 13 -35.47 29.10 -0.46
C GLN A 13 -35.51 29.13 1.07
N TRP A 14 -35.77 30.30 1.67
CA TRP A 14 -35.83 30.43 3.13
C TRP A 14 -36.87 29.52 3.76
N ASP A 15 -38.06 29.42 3.15
CA ASP A 15 -39.14 28.59 3.67
C ASP A 15 -38.78 27.09 3.63
N GLU A 16 -38.13 26.64 2.55
CA GLU A 16 -37.61 25.28 2.43
C GLU A 16 -36.53 24.98 3.47
N TYR A 17 -35.63 25.93 3.71
CA TYR A 17 -34.58 25.79 4.73
C TYR A 17 -35.18 25.75 6.15
N MET A 18 -36.19 26.58 6.42
CA MET A 18 -36.92 26.56 7.69
C MET A 18 -37.66 25.24 7.90
N MET A 19 -38.24 24.67 6.84
CA MET A 19 -38.83 23.33 6.90
C MET A 19 -37.77 22.26 7.19
N LEU A 20 -36.65 22.25 6.47
CA LEU A 20 -35.55 21.29 6.70
C LEU A 20 -35.04 21.37 8.15
N ASN A 21 -34.88 22.57 8.71
CA ASN A 21 -34.44 22.72 10.08
C ASN A 21 -35.48 22.23 11.09
N ARG A 22 -36.79 22.44 10.85
CA ARG A 22 -37.83 21.83 11.68
C ARG A 22 -37.79 20.31 11.62
N GLU A 23 -37.55 19.74 10.44
CA GLU A 23 -37.38 18.29 10.27
C GLU A 23 -36.16 17.77 11.03
N ARG A 24 -34.99 18.43 10.91
CA ARG A 24 -33.77 18.11 11.68
C ARG A 24 -34.05 18.12 13.19
N SER A 25 -34.71 19.16 13.69
CA SER A 25 -35.08 19.25 15.11
C SER A 25 -36.06 18.15 15.53
N SER A 26 -37.04 17.81 14.68
CA SER A 26 -37.99 16.72 14.93
C SER A 26 -37.27 15.37 15.02
N ILE A 27 -36.34 15.10 14.09
CA ILE A 27 -35.53 13.88 14.09
C ILE A 27 -34.65 13.80 15.33
N ASN A 28 -33.95 14.88 15.69
CA ASN A 28 -33.13 14.92 16.90
C ASN A 28 -33.96 14.66 18.16
N LYS A 29 -35.17 15.21 18.25
CA LYS A 29 -36.09 14.90 19.35
C LYS A 29 -36.47 13.42 19.37
N LYS A 30 -36.84 12.83 18.22
CA LYS A 30 -37.18 11.40 18.12
C LYS A 30 -35.99 10.49 18.47
N ILE A 31 -34.76 10.89 18.17
CA ILE A 31 -33.53 10.19 18.57
C ILE A 31 -33.40 10.21 20.08
N SER A 32 -33.49 11.38 20.71
CA SER A 32 -33.44 11.54 22.17
C SER A 32 -34.53 10.73 22.88
N ASP A 33 -35.74 10.74 22.32
CA ASP A 33 -36.89 10.00 22.85
C ASP A 33 -36.83 8.49 22.52
N LYS A 34 -35.82 8.03 21.76
CA LYS A 34 -35.61 6.64 21.30
C LYS A 34 -36.79 6.04 20.52
N VAL A 35 -37.57 6.87 19.83
CA VAL A 35 -38.72 6.48 19.00
C VAL A 35 -38.45 6.57 17.50
N ILE A 36 -37.24 6.97 17.11
CA ILE A 36 -36.84 7.13 15.71
C ILE A 36 -36.83 5.76 14.98
N THR A 37 -37.28 5.73 13.73
CA THR A 37 -37.21 4.54 12.88
C THR A 37 -36.04 4.58 11.90
N LYS A 38 -35.56 3.40 11.48
CA LYS A 38 -34.53 3.28 10.43
C LYS A 38 -34.94 3.98 9.13
N ARG A 39 -36.23 3.89 8.76
CA ARG A 39 -36.77 4.50 7.54
C ARG A 39 -36.65 6.03 7.57
N GLU A 40 -36.95 6.64 8.71
CA GLU A 40 -36.85 8.10 8.88
C GLU A 40 -35.39 8.57 8.77
N LEU A 41 -34.45 7.90 9.45
CA LEU A 41 -33.03 8.25 9.32
C LEU A 41 -32.50 8.06 7.90
N LEU A 42 -32.88 6.98 7.21
CA LEU A 42 -32.48 6.75 5.82
C LEU A 42 -33.06 7.80 4.85
N LEU A 43 -34.30 8.22 5.08
CA LEU A 43 -34.91 9.30 4.30
C LEU A 43 -34.13 10.61 4.52
N HIS A 44 -33.84 10.93 5.78
CA HIS A 44 -33.10 12.14 6.11
C HIS A 44 -31.66 12.13 5.58
N PHE A 45 -30.98 10.98 5.66
CA PHE A 45 -29.67 10.78 5.04
C PHE A 45 -29.70 11.07 3.53
N LYS A 46 -30.74 10.60 2.82
CA LYS A 46 -30.90 10.88 1.37
C LYS A 46 -31.15 12.37 1.08
N ILE A 47 -31.90 13.06 1.94
CA ILE A 47 -32.16 14.50 1.81
C ILE A 47 -30.85 15.28 1.94
N GLU A 48 -30.10 15.06 3.02
CA GLU A 48 -28.82 15.74 3.25
C GLU A 48 -27.80 15.44 2.14
N LEU A 49 -27.74 14.19 1.67
CA LEU A 49 -26.87 13.82 0.57
C LEU A 49 -27.24 14.53 -0.75
N SER A 50 -28.54 14.69 -1.00
CA SER A 50 -29.03 15.40 -2.19
C SER A 50 -28.70 16.90 -2.10
N LEU A 51 -28.85 17.48 -0.91
CA LEU A 51 -28.48 18.87 -0.64
C LEU A 51 -26.97 19.10 -0.82
N LEU A 52 -26.12 18.21 -0.30
CA LEU A 52 -24.67 18.26 -0.51
C LEU A 52 -24.31 18.22 -1.99
N LYS A 53 -24.90 17.31 -2.76
CA LYS A 53 -24.68 17.20 -4.21
C LYS A 53 -25.09 18.48 -4.94
N LEU A 54 -26.24 19.07 -4.58
CA LEU A 54 -26.72 20.31 -5.17
C LEU A 54 -25.78 21.48 -4.84
N CYS A 55 -25.34 21.60 -3.59
CA CYS A 55 -24.37 22.61 -3.16
C CYS A 55 -23.08 22.51 -3.97
N LYS A 56 -22.51 21.31 -4.12
CA LYS A 56 -21.28 21.09 -4.92
C LYS A 56 -21.43 21.51 -6.37
N ARG A 57 -22.57 21.20 -7.02
CA ARG A 57 -22.83 21.62 -8.40
C ARG A 57 -22.89 23.14 -8.54
N LYS A 58 -23.54 23.81 -7.61
CA LYS A 58 -23.65 25.27 -7.60
C LYS A 58 -22.29 25.93 -7.35
N ILE A 59 -21.51 25.44 -6.38
CA ILE A 59 -20.15 25.93 -6.11
C ILE A 59 -19.25 25.81 -7.36
N LYS A 60 -19.29 24.68 -8.07
CA LYS A 60 -18.52 24.52 -9.32
C LYS A 60 -18.88 25.54 -10.40
N GLY A 61 -20.14 25.99 -10.45
CA GLY A 61 -20.60 27.01 -11.41
C GLY A 61 -20.26 28.45 -11.03
N LEU A 62 -19.78 28.72 -9.81
CA LEU A 62 -19.61 30.06 -9.26
C LEU A 62 -18.18 30.63 -9.39
N GLY A 63 -17.19 29.83 -9.81
CA GLY A 63 -15.78 30.26 -9.84
C GLY A 63 -15.17 30.55 -8.45
N ASN A 64 -13.94 31.09 -8.40
CA ASN A 64 -13.17 31.28 -7.16
C ASN A 64 -13.68 32.38 -6.20
N THR A 65 -14.78 33.06 -6.50
CA THR A 65 -15.13 34.33 -5.84
C THR A 65 -15.70 34.24 -4.42
N ASN A 66 -15.78 33.07 -3.77
CA ASN A 66 -16.14 32.93 -2.33
C ASN A 66 -15.82 31.53 -1.77
N GLU A 67 -14.60 31.03 -1.99
CA GLU A 67 -14.20 29.67 -1.64
C GLU A 67 -14.36 29.33 -0.14
N VAL A 68 -14.15 30.29 0.76
CA VAL A 68 -14.22 30.08 2.22
C VAL A 68 -15.65 29.74 2.68
N VAL A 69 -16.65 30.53 2.29
CA VAL A 69 -18.04 30.32 2.71
C VAL A 69 -18.60 29.05 2.06
N ALA A 70 -18.22 28.78 0.81
CA ALA A 70 -18.56 27.53 0.12
C ALA A 70 -18.01 26.31 0.86
N ASN A 71 -16.75 26.36 1.31
CA ASN A 71 -16.12 25.28 2.07
C ASN A 71 -16.79 25.07 3.43
N GLN A 72 -17.18 26.14 4.13
CA GLN A 72 -17.91 26.04 5.41
C GLN A 72 -19.25 25.32 5.26
N ALA A 73 -20.04 25.68 4.23
CA ALA A 73 -21.31 25.01 3.97
C ALA A 73 -21.13 23.52 3.64
N LEU A 74 -20.08 23.16 2.88
CA LEU A 74 -19.78 21.77 2.58
C LEU A 74 -19.36 20.98 3.83
N VAL A 75 -18.54 21.57 4.72
CA VAL A 75 -18.16 20.96 6.00
C VAL A 75 -19.40 20.69 6.85
N PHE A 76 -20.26 21.69 7.02
CA PHE A 76 -21.50 21.52 7.80
C PHE A 76 -22.40 20.40 7.27
N LEU A 77 -22.59 20.31 5.96
CA LEU A 77 -23.39 19.24 5.36
C LEU A 77 -22.73 17.87 5.53
N CYS A 78 -21.40 17.78 5.42
CA CYS A 78 -20.67 16.54 5.70
C CYS A 78 -20.85 16.12 7.16
N ASP A 79 -20.71 17.05 8.10
CA ASP A 79 -20.90 16.80 9.53
C ASP A 79 -22.29 16.23 9.83
N ASN A 80 -23.35 16.83 9.26
CA ASN A 80 -24.71 16.32 9.42
C ASN A 80 -24.88 14.90 8.84
N ILE A 81 -24.34 14.64 7.65
CA ILE A 81 -24.39 13.32 7.03
C ILE A 81 -23.69 12.27 7.90
N ILE A 82 -22.54 12.63 8.48
CA ILE A 82 -21.79 11.75 9.39
C ILE A 82 -22.57 11.49 10.67
N ILE A 83 -23.18 12.52 11.27
CA ILE A 83 -24.02 12.37 12.47
C ILE A 83 -25.22 11.45 12.19
N ILE A 84 -25.90 11.63 11.06
CA ILE A 84 -27.02 10.76 10.67
C ILE A 84 -26.53 9.33 10.47
N PHE A 85 -25.40 9.13 9.79
CA PHE A 85 -24.83 7.81 9.59
C PHE A 85 -24.44 7.14 10.92
N HIS A 86 -23.83 7.89 11.84
CA HIS A 86 -23.52 7.43 13.19
C HIS A 86 -24.78 6.99 13.95
N ASN A 87 -25.85 7.78 13.88
CA ASN A 87 -27.13 7.41 14.48
C ASN A 87 -27.71 6.14 13.84
N ILE A 88 -27.62 6.00 12.52
CA ILE A 88 -28.05 4.76 11.85
C ILE A 88 -27.23 3.57 12.38
N HIS A 89 -25.91 3.71 12.50
CA HIS A 89 -25.02 2.67 13.04
C HIS A 89 -25.35 2.29 14.48
N PHE A 90 -25.61 3.30 15.32
CA PHE A 90 -25.82 3.13 16.75
C PHE A 90 -27.14 2.40 17.03
N TYR A 91 -28.22 2.79 16.36
CA TYR A 91 -29.56 2.24 16.61
C TYR A 91 -29.91 1.05 15.72
N PHE A 92 -29.25 0.88 14.57
CA PHE A 92 -29.66 -0.10 13.56
C PHE A 92 -28.47 -0.82 12.90
N ASN A 93 -28.75 -2.01 12.36
CA ASN A 93 -27.76 -2.73 11.56
C ASN A 93 -27.53 -2.03 10.21
N ILE A 94 -26.26 -1.88 9.81
CA ILE A 94 -25.86 -1.26 8.54
C ILE A 94 -25.61 -2.36 7.51
N GLY A 95 -26.31 -2.27 6.37
CA GLY A 95 -26.02 -3.13 5.22
C GLY A 95 -24.81 -2.63 4.43
N GLN A 96 -24.17 -3.53 3.70
CA GLN A 96 -22.99 -3.23 2.88
C GLN A 96 -23.23 -2.13 1.84
N ASP A 97 -24.42 -2.03 1.26
CA ASP A 97 -24.78 -0.97 0.30
C ASP A 97 -24.75 0.43 0.92
N LEU A 98 -25.26 0.56 2.15
CA LEU A 98 -25.28 1.83 2.87
C LEU A 98 -23.87 2.22 3.29
N LEU A 99 -23.08 1.25 3.79
CA LEU A 99 -21.67 1.47 4.11
C LEU A 99 -20.88 1.92 2.87
N THR A 100 -21.05 1.23 1.74
CA THR A 100 -20.39 1.58 0.48
C THR A 100 -20.80 2.98 0.01
N THR A 101 -22.08 3.31 0.10
CA THR A 101 -22.59 4.65 -0.22
C THR A 101 -21.92 5.71 0.65
N PHE A 102 -21.81 5.46 1.96
CA PHE A 102 -21.19 6.40 2.89
C PHE A 102 -19.69 6.56 2.63
N ILE A 103 -18.95 5.48 2.36
CA ILE A 103 -17.53 5.56 1.99
C ILE A 103 -17.35 6.39 0.71
N ASN A 104 -18.18 6.20 -0.31
CA ASN A 104 -18.14 7.04 -1.53
C ASN A 104 -18.33 8.53 -1.19
N VAL A 105 -19.25 8.84 -0.27
CA VAL A 105 -19.46 10.21 0.19
C VAL A 105 -18.23 10.74 0.91
N CYS A 106 -17.59 9.95 1.76
CA CYS A 106 -16.34 10.36 2.41
C CYS A 106 -15.22 10.63 1.41
N GLU A 107 -15.04 9.75 0.41
CA GLU A 107 -14.01 9.89 -0.62
C GLU A 107 -14.22 11.15 -1.47
N ASP A 108 -15.46 11.41 -1.88
CA ASP A 108 -15.84 12.59 -2.66
C ASP A 108 -15.66 13.92 -1.91
N ASN A 109 -15.54 13.88 -0.58
CA ASN A 109 -15.55 15.06 0.28
C ASN A 109 -14.42 15.06 1.31
N VAL A 110 -13.31 14.36 1.02
CA VAL A 110 -12.19 14.18 1.97
C VAL A 110 -11.62 15.49 2.54
N SER A 111 -11.69 16.58 1.77
CA SER A 111 -11.25 17.92 2.20
C SER A 111 -12.07 18.51 3.36
N CYS A 112 -13.28 18.01 3.56
CA CYS A 112 -14.20 18.43 4.62
C CYS A 112 -14.12 17.54 5.86
N LEU A 113 -13.30 16.47 5.81
CA LEU A 113 -13.24 15.46 6.86
C LEU A 113 -12.06 15.68 7.82
N ASN A 114 -12.21 15.12 9.02
CA ASN A 114 -11.13 14.96 10.00
C ASN A 114 -11.05 13.51 10.51
N ALA A 115 -9.99 13.19 11.25
CA ALA A 115 -9.74 11.84 11.75
C ALA A 115 -10.84 11.32 12.68
N LYS A 116 -11.41 12.18 13.53
CA LYS A 116 -12.50 11.79 14.46
C LYS A 116 -13.73 11.29 13.72
N GLN A 117 -14.04 11.90 12.58
CA GLN A 117 -15.16 11.49 11.74
C GLN A 117 -14.90 10.13 11.06
N LEU A 118 -13.66 9.88 10.64
CA LEU A 118 -13.27 8.58 10.10
C LEU A 118 -13.26 7.48 11.15
N ASN A 119 -13.09 7.80 12.45
CA ASN A 119 -13.20 6.80 13.51
C ASN A 119 -14.58 6.14 13.58
N ILE A 120 -15.65 6.91 13.31
CA ILE A 120 -17.01 6.34 13.21
C ILE A 120 -17.06 5.31 12.09
N LEU A 121 -16.48 5.63 10.92
CA LEU A 121 -16.41 4.69 9.81
C LEU A 121 -15.59 3.44 10.19
N MET A 122 -14.46 3.63 10.87
CA MET A 122 -13.62 2.52 11.36
C MET A 122 -14.41 1.57 12.29
N GLU A 123 -15.17 2.10 13.25
CA GLU A 123 -16.05 1.30 14.13
C GLU A 123 -17.07 0.49 13.32
N VAL A 124 -17.67 1.10 12.28
CA VAL A 124 -18.62 0.42 11.40
C VAL A 124 -17.95 -0.70 10.61
N VAL A 125 -16.77 -0.45 10.05
CA VAL A 125 -15.99 -1.44 9.28
C VAL A 125 -15.61 -2.61 10.17
N MET A 126 -15.11 -2.36 11.37
CA MET A 126 -14.75 -3.39 12.35
C MET A 126 -15.94 -4.27 12.74
N LYS A 127 -17.12 -3.66 12.95
CA LYS A 127 -18.30 -4.39 13.41
C LYS A 127 -18.96 -5.21 12.30
N HIS A 128 -19.00 -4.71 11.07
CA HIS A 128 -19.86 -5.25 10.01
C HIS A 128 -19.11 -5.89 8.86
N THR A 129 -17.88 -5.46 8.59
CA THR A 129 -17.07 -5.94 7.46
C THR A 129 -15.59 -6.10 7.80
N PRO A 130 -15.22 -6.74 8.94
CA PRO A 130 -13.83 -6.79 9.40
C PRO A 130 -12.89 -7.51 8.42
N SER A 131 -13.37 -8.53 7.71
CA SER A 131 -12.56 -9.29 6.75
C SER A 131 -12.53 -8.68 5.35
N ASN A 132 -13.21 -7.55 5.09
CA ASN A 132 -13.29 -6.96 3.76
C ASN A 132 -12.06 -6.09 3.45
N GLN A 133 -11.07 -6.70 2.78
CA GLN A 133 -9.82 -6.04 2.42
C GLN A 133 -10.00 -4.75 1.60
N ASN A 134 -10.95 -4.71 0.67
CA ASN A 134 -11.17 -3.53 -0.16
C ASN A 134 -11.65 -2.33 0.67
N ILE A 135 -12.54 -2.58 1.64
CA ILE A 135 -13.03 -1.53 2.54
C ILE A 135 -11.91 -0.96 3.41
N TRP A 136 -11.04 -1.81 3.96
CA TRP A 136 -9.86 -1.37 4.70
C TRP A 136 -8.90 -0.53 3.86
N ILE A 137 -8.60 -0.96 2.63
CA ILE A 137 -7.75 -0.20 1.71
C ILE A 137 -8.35 1.19 1.45
N ARG A 138 -9.66 1.28 1.25
CA ARG A 138 -10.36 2.56 1.05
C ARG A 138 -10.30 3.44 2.30
N LEU A 139 -10.52 2.86 3.48
CA LEU A 139 -10.40 3.58 4.76
C LEU A 139 -8.99 4.15 4.96
N ILE A 140 -7.93 3.38 4.72
CA ILE A 140 -6.55 3.86 4.83
C ILE A 140 -6.26 4.98 3.83
N LYS A 141 -6.76 4.87 2.58
CA LYS A 141 -6.65 5.94 1.59
C LYS A 141 -7.39 7.22 2.03
N LEU A 142 -8.52 7.10 2.72
CA LEU A 142 -9.22 8.26 3.30
C LEU A 142 -8.35 8.97 4.32
N TYR A 143 -7.79 8.25 5.31
CA TYR A 143 -6.88 8.85 6.29
C TYR A 143 -5.67 9.54 5.64
N LEU A 144 -5.06 8.91 4.63
CA LEU A 144 -3.92 9.46 3.88
C LEU A 144 -4.24 10.73 3.09
N ASN A 145 -5.50 10.93 2.72
CA ASN A 145 -5.96 12.04 1.90
C ASN A 145 -6.65 13.15 2.71
N LEU A 146 -6.72 13.02 4.05
CA LEU A 146 -7.20 14.09 4.92
C LEU A 146 -6.35 15.35 4.73
N LYS A 147 -7.01 16.52 4.82
CA LYS A 147 -6.35 17.83 4.72
C LYS A 147 -5.25 17.99 5.78
N SER A 148 -5.55 17.53 6.99
CA SER A 148 -4.59 17.41 8.09
C SER A 148 -4.36 15.93 8.33
N LEU A 149 -3.20 15.44 7.91
CA LEU A 149 -2.81 14.06 8.16
C LEU A 149 -2.48 13.90 9.65
N GLU A 150 -3.17 12.97 10.32
CA GLU A 150 -2.93 12.59 11.70
C GLU A 150 -2.29 11.20 11.72
N PRO A 151 -0.94 11.09 11.84
CA PRO A 151 -0.24 9.81 11.74
C PRO A 151 -0.71 8.77 12.76
N ASP A 152 -1.00 9.18 14.00
CA ASP A 152 -1.45 8.26 15.05
C ASP A 152 -2.82 7.63 14.72
N ALA A 153 -3.75 8.43 14.19
CA ALA A 153 -5.06 7.94 13.77
C ALA A 153 -4.94 6.99 12.56
N LEU A 154 -4.08 7.33 11.59
CA LEU A 154 -3.79 6.48 10.45
C LEU A 154 -3.20 5.13 10.88
N LEU A 155 -2.20 5.15 11.78
CA LEU A 155 -1.54 3.94 12.26
C LEU A 155 -2.49 3.09 13.12
N CYS A 156 -3.35 3.70 13.92
CA CYS A 156 -4.40 3.01 14.66
C CYS A 156 -5.36 2.27 13.71
N ALA A 157 -5.87 2.95 12.68
CA ALA A 157 -6.74 2.34 11.68
C ALA A 157 -6.03 1.22 10.89
N PHE A 158 -4.75 1.42 10.57
CA PHE A 158 -3.94 0.42 9.89
C PHE A 158 -3.76 -0.84 10.73
N ASP A 159 -3.37 -0.69 12.00
CA ASP A 159 -3.15 -1.78 12.94
C ASP A 159 -4.45 -2.57 13.19
N GLN A 160 -5.60 -1.89 13.29
CA GLN A 160 -6.90 -2.58 13.33
C GLN A 160 -7.19 -3.38 12.06
N GLY A 161 -6.93 -2.81 10.88
CA GLY A 161 -7.11 -3.50 9.61
C GLY A 161 -6.18 -4.71 9.44
N VAL A 162 -4.93 -4.60 9.88
CA VAL A 162 -3.96 -5.71 9.87
C VAL A 162 -4.44 -6.87 10.76
N ARG A 163 -4.98 -6.57 11.95
CA ARG A 163 -5.53 -7.62 12.85
C ARG A 163 -6.82 -8.24 12.33
N ALA A 164 -7.64 -7.49 11.59
CA ALA A 164 -8.93 -7.94 11.10
C ALA A 164 -8.87 -8.78 9.82
N LEU A 165 -7.76 -8.70 9.06
CA LEU A 165 -7.60 -9.35 7.76
C LEU A 165 -6.73 -10.60 7.83
N ASP A 166 -7.19 -11.69 7.21
CA ASP A 166 -6.39 -12.92 7.03
C ASP A 166 -5.15 -12.67 6.13
N ASP A 167 -5.33 -11.86 5.09
CA ASP A 167 -4.24 -11.40 4.21
C ASP A 167 -4.14 -9.87 4.24
N ALA A 168 -3.27 -9.38 5.12
CA ALA A 168 -2.98 -7.94 5.25
C ALA A 168 -1.98 -7.43 4.19
N LEU A 169 -1.39 -8.28 3.34
CA LEU A 169 -0.30 -7.88 2.42
C LEU A 169 -0.68 -6.69 1.50
N PRO A 170 -1.89 -6.63 0.90
CA PRO A 170 -2.30 -5.48 0.10
C PRO A 170 -2.45 -4.19 0.92
N LEU A 171 -2.81 -4.29 2.20
CA LEU A 171 -2.91 -3.14 3.09
C LEU A 171 -1.51 -2.56 3.37
N TRP A 172 -0.55 -3.42 3.71
CA TRP A 172 0.87 -3.06 3.88
C TRP A 172 1.44 -2.40 2.61
N LYS A 173 1.26 -3.04 1.45
CA LYS A 173 1.72 -2.52 0.15
C LYS A 173 1.08 -1.15 -0.15
N THR A 174 -0.20 -0.97 0.18
CA THR A 174 -0.89 0.31 0.00
C THR A 174 -0.29 1.39 0.88
N LEU A 175 -0.17 1.16 2.19
CA LEU A 175 0.32 2.16 3.13
C LEU A 175 1.76 2.58 2.77
N ILE A 176 2.68 1.62 2.66
CA ILE A 176 4.10 1.88 2.35
C ILE A 176 4.23 2.72 1.07
N ARG A 177 3.53 2.34 0.00
CA ARG A 177 3.58 3.07 -1.27
C ARG A 177 3.17 4.55 -1.14
N HIS A 178 2.21 4.86 -0.28
CA HIS A 178 1.74 6.25 -0.12
C HIS A 178 2.61 7.05 0.84
N VAL A 179 3.20 6.42 1.86
CA VAL A 179 4.00 7.11 2.87
C VAL A 179 5.49 7.19 2.53
N GLN A 180 6.02 6.33 1.63
CA GLN A 180 7.46 6.25 1.33
C GLN A 180 8.12 7.57 0.92
N TYR A 181 7.36 8.48 0.29
CA TYR A 181 7.85 9.80 -0.12
C TYR A 181 7.36 10.94 0.78
N LYS A 182 6.35 10.70 1.63
CA LYS A 182 5.72 11.74 2.46
C LYS A 182 6.21 11.71 3.91
N LEU A 183 6.48 10.51 4.45
CA LEU A 183 6.82 10.28 5.86
C LEU A 183 7.92 9.20 5.98
N PRO A 184 9.17 9.49 5.60
CA PRO A 184 10.27 8.51 5.59
C PRO A 184 10.51 7.84 6.95
N GLU A 185 10.32 8.56 8.06
CA GLU A 185 10.49 8.04 9.42
C GLU A 185 9.51 6.91 9.76
N ILE A 186 8.27 7.01 9.27
CA ILE A 186 7.25 5.97 9.46
C ILE A 186 7.57 4.76 8.60
N VAL A 187 8.13 4.98 7.41
CA VAL A 187 8.39 3.93 6.42
C VAL A 187 9.41 2.93 6.91
N SER A 188 10.50 3.40 7.55
CA SER A 188 11.48 2.52 8.18
C SER A 188 10.84 1.61 9.24
N LYS A 189 9.97 2.18 10.10
CA LYS A 189 9.25 1.42 11.13
C LYS A 189 8.29 0.41 10.52
N LEU A 190 7.56 0.79 9.47
CA LEU A 190 6.64 -0.11 8.77
C LEU A 190 7.39 -1.29 8.13
N TYR A 191 8.51 -1.03 7.46
CA TYR A 191 9.32 -2.09 6.89
C TYR A 191 9.87 -3.03 7.96
N GLU A 192 10.36 -2.49 9.07
CA GLU A 192 10.84 -3.30 10.19
C GLU A 192 9.73 -4.18 10.76
N GLN A 193 8.55 -3.61 11.05
CA GLN A 193 7.40 -4.35 11.55
C GLN A 193 6.90 -5.42 10.56
N ALA A 194 6.85 -5.11 9.26
CA ALA A 194 6.42 -6.05 8.23
C ALA A 194 7.38 -7.23 8.05
N THR A 195 8.68 -7.02 8.31
CA THR A 195 9.72 -8.03 8.12
C THR A 195 9.99 -8.85 9.38
N LYS A 196 10.16 -8.19 10.52
CA LYS A 196 10.49 -8.82 11.81
C LYS A 196 9.24 -9.20 12.61
N GLY A 197 8.08 -8.65 12.27
CA GLY A 197 6.86 -8.75 13.08
C GLY A 197 6.88 -7.82 14.29
N THR A 198 5.81 -7.86 15.06
CA THR A 198 5.69 -7.28 16.40
C THR A 198 5.36 -8.39 17.40
N LYS A 199 5.28 -8.04 18.69
CA LYS A 199 4.84 -8.99 19.72
C LYS A 199 3.48 -9.63 19.39
N ASP A 200 2.60 -8.88 18.73
CA ASP A 200 1.21 -9.26 18.50
C ASP A 200 0.92 -9.71 17.06
N PHE A 201 1.90 -9.59 16.15
CA PHE A 201 1.70 -9.87 14.73
C PHE A 201 2.98 -10.36 14.04
N TYR A 202 2.91 -11.55 13.43
CA TYR A 202 3.93 -12.01 12.48
C TYR A 202 3.27 -12.77 11.34
N ASN A 203 3.64 -12.44 10.10
CA ASN A 203 3.17 -13.13 8.90
C ASN A 203 4.37 -13.44 7.99
N GLU A 204 4.64 -14.73 7.82
CA GLU A 204 5.78 -15.22 7.03
C GLU A 204 5.73 -14.77 5.57
N ARG A 205 4.57 -14.91 4.92
CA ARG A 205 4.37 -14.53 3.52
C ARG A 205 4.60 -13.04 3.31
N LEU A 206 4.10 -12.22 4.24
CA LEU A 206 4.35 -10.78 4.25
C LEU A 206 5.84 -10.48 4.40
N SER A 207 6.50 -11.10 5.38
CA SER A 207 7.93 -10.92 5.64
C SER A 207 8.75 -11.23 4.38
N LEU A 208 8.53 -12.37 3.75
CA LEU A 208 9.21 -12.78 2.52
C LEU A 208 9.02 -11.81 1.35
N GLU A 209 7.82 -11.21 1.22
CA GLU A 209 7.50 -10.26 0.16
C GLU A 209 8.06 -8.86 0.42
N ILE A 210 8.24 -8.48 1.69
CA ILE A 210 8.66 -7.13 2.08
C ILE A 210 10.18 -7.01 2.29
N ARG A 211 10.88 -8.07 2.72
CA ARG A 211 12.35 -8.05 2.92
C ARG A 211 13.14 -7.48 1.72
N PRO A 212 12.89 -7.91 0.47
CA PRO A 212 13.64 -7.37 -0.67
C PRO A 212 13.36 -5.88 -0.88
N LYS A 213 12.10 -5.45 -0.72
CA LYS A 213 11.69 -4.05 -0.86
C LYS A 213 12.26 -3.15 0.22
N TYR A 214 12.41 -3.68 1.43
CA TYR A 214 13.06 -2.95 2.51
C TYR A 214 14.53 -2.68 2.17
N LEU A 215 15.21 -3.67 1.60
CA LEU A 215 16.59 -3.52 1.15
C LEU A 215 16.71 -2.49 0.01
N GLU A 216 15.83 -2.56 -1.01
CA GLU A 216 15.75 -1.57 -2.10
C GLU A 216 15.47 -0.15 -1.59
N TRP A 217 14.57 -0.01 -0.63
CA TRP A 217 14.30 1.28 0.00
C TRP A 217 15.51 1.79 0.80
N CYS A 218 16.21 0.90 1.51
CA CYS A 218 17.39 1.24 2.31
C CYS A 218 18.50 1.83 1.44
N ILE A 219 18.85 1.16 0.32
CA ILE A 219 19.86 1.68 -0.61
C ILE A 219 19.42 3.01 -1.25
N GLY A 220 18.14 3.15 -1.61
CA GLY A 220 17.62 4.37 -2.22
C GLY A 220 17.54 5.58 -1.29
N CYS A 221 17.52 5.37 0.03
CA CYS A 221 17.45 6.45 1.02
C CYS A 221 18.74 6.64 1.84
N LYS A 222 19.66 5.68 1.80
CA LYS A 222 20.91 5.69 2.56
C LYS A 222 22.08 5.37 1.63
N ASP A 223 22.98 4.50 2.06
CA ASP A 223 24.15 4.06 1.30
C ASP A 223 24.28 2.53 1.30
N ILE A 224 25.26 2.05 0.53
CA ILE A 224 25.57 0.62 0.41
C ILE A 224 25.93 -0.05 1.73
N ASN A 225 26.56 0.68 2.67
CA ASN A 225 26.95 0.12 3.96
C ASN A 225 25.72 -0.14 4.84
N ALA A 226 24.75 0.78 4.83
CA ALA A 226 23.46 0.58 5.49
C ALA A 226 22.67 -0.56 4.85
N ALA A 227 22.70 -0.70 3.53
CA ALA A 227 22.08 -1.83 2.83
C ALA A 227 22.72 -3.17 3.21
N ARG A 228 24.05 -3.27 3.24
CA ARG A 228 24.80 -4.46 3.69
C ARG A 228 24.46 -4.85 5.13
N HIS A 229 24.43 -3.87 6.04
CA HIS A 229 24.04 -4.11 7.43
C HIS A 229 22.62 -4.65 7.52
N LEU A 230 21.67 -4.00 6.85
CA LEU A 230 20.27 -4.44 6.82
C LEU A 230 20.13 -5.84 6.21
N PHE A 231 20.83 -6.14 5.11
CA PHE A 231 20.83 -7.47 4.51
C PHE A 231 21.28 -8.54 5.50
N ASN A 232 22.35 -8.29 6.26
CA ASN A 232 22.83 -9.22 7.28
C ASN A 232 21.82 -9.44 8.41
N GLU A 233 21.01 -8.44 8.78
CA GLU A 233 19.89 -8.66 9.71
C GLU A 233 18.77 -9.50 9.07
N LEU A 234 18.35 -9.15 7.85
CA LEU A 234 17.19 -9.75 7.20
C LEU A 234 17.43 -11.19 6.72
N LYS A 235 18.68 -11.56 6.44
CA LYS A 235 19.04 -12.91 5.98
C LYS A 235 18.95 -13.96 7.08
N GLU A 236 19.15 -13.56 8.34
CA GLU A 236 19.07 -14.45 9.51
C GLU A 236 17.62 -14.81 9.87
N LEU A 237 16.66 -13.97 9.45
CA LEU A 237 15.24 -14.19 9.70
C LEU A 237 14.76 -15.46 8.97
N LYS A 238 13.96 -16.29 9.65
CA LYS A 238 13.31 -17.47 9.08
C LYS A 238 11.90 -17.14 8.56
N PRO A 239 11.42 -17.81 7.51
CA PRO A 239 12.17 -18.65 6.58
C PRO A 239 13.17 -17.82 5.78
N ALA A 240 14.12 -18.49 5.14
CA ALA A 240 15.11 -17.83 4.30
C ALA A 240 14.45 -17.24 3.02
N CYS A 241 14.86 -16.03 2.64
CA CYS A 241 14.28 -15.30 1.51
C CYS A 241 15.25 -15.29 0.33
N ARG A 242 15.03 -16.13 -0.69
CA ARG A 242 15.88 -16.14 -1.90
C ARG A 242 15.89 -14.80 -2.66
N LYS A 243 14.73 -14.13 -2.74
CA LYS A 243 14.60 -12.85 -3.45
C LYS A 243 15.48 -11.77 -2.81
N LEU A 244 15.70 -11.83 -1.50
CA LEU A 244 16.57 -10.89 -0.77
C LEU A 244 18.02 -10.98 -1.27
N TYR A 245 18.54 -12.19 -1.50
CA TYR A 245 19.89 -12.38 -2.04
C TYR A 245 20.03 -11.84 -3.45
N LEU A 246 19.04 -12.08 -4.32
CA LEU A 246 19.07 -11.57 -5.69
C LEU A 246 19.07 -10.05 -5.75
N VAL A 247 18.26 -9.40 -4.90
CA VAL A 247 18.29 -7.93 -4.77
C VAL A 247 19.64 -7.44 -4.25
N MET A 248 20.22 -8.11 -3.25
CA MET A 248 21.54 -7.73 -2.74
C MET A 248 22.65 -7.87 -3.80
N ILE A 249 22.60 -8.92 -4.62
CA ILE A 249 23.52 -9.11 -5.75
C ILE A 249 23.39 -7.97 -6.75
N ALA A 250 22.16 -7.58 -7.11
CA ALA A 250 21.93 -6.46 -8.02
C ALA A 250 22.49 -5.15 -7.45
N ILE A 251 22.19 -4.86 -6.18
CA ILE A 251 22.71 -3.68 -5.47
C ILE A 251 24.23 -3.63 -5.48
N GLU A 252 24.90 -4.73 -5.13
CA GLU A 252 26.37 -4.78 -5.14
C GLU A 252 26.94 -4.57 -6.54
N ARG A 253 26.32 -5.13 -7.58
CA ARG A 253 26.81 -5.00 -8.96
C ARG A 253 26.64 -3.60 -9.55
N ASP A 254 25.67 -2.84 -9.07
CA ASP A 254 25.41 -1.47 -9.53
C ASP A 254 26.42 -0.46 -8.95
N GLU A 255 27.19 -0.85 -7.91
CA GLU A 255 28.23 0.00 -7.34
C GLU A 255 29.44 0.13 -8.30
N PRO A 256 29.95 1.35 -8.57
CA PRO A 256 31.00 1.57 -9.57
C PRO A 256 32.30 0.78 -9.38
N ASN A 257 32.64 0.42 -8.13
CA ASN A 257 33.86 -0.28 -7.76
C ASN A 257 33.58 -1.48 -6.85
N TYR A 258 32.60 -2.30 -7.22
CA TYR A 258 32.21 -3.44 -6.40
C TYR A 258 33.27 -4.55 -6.38
N GLU A 259 33.32 -5.29 -5.27
CA GLU A 259 34.24 -6.42 -5.10
C GLU A 259 33.63 -7.71 -5.65
N LEU A 260 34.27 -8.29 -6.67
CA LEU A 260 33.84 -9.57 -7.27
C LEU A 260 33.69 -10.69 -6.23
N ASP A 261 34.56 -10.74 -5.23
CA ASP A 261 34.51 -11.74 -4.16
C ASP A 261 33.25 -11.62 -3.30
N THR A 262 32.75 -10.40 -3.10
CA THR A 262 31.52 -10.16 -2.34
C THR A 262 30.30 -10.68 -3.10
N VAL A 263 30.20 -10.36 -4.39
CA VAL A 263 29.13 -10.88 -5.27
C VAL A 263 29.21 -12.41 -5.39
N ARG A 264 30.42 -12.96 -5.53
CA ARG A 264 30.65 -14.41 -5.59
C ARG A 264 30.16 -15.12 -4.31
N LYS A 265 30.44 -14.57 -3.13
CA LYS A 265 29.95 -15.11 -1.85
C LYS A 265 28.42 -15.12 -1.80
N LEU A 266 27.77 -14.05 -2.25
CA LEU A 266 26.30 -13.98 -2.32
C LEU A 266 25.72 -15.06 -3.25
N TYR A 267 26.30 -15.26 -4.43
CA TYR A 267 25.90 -16.35 -5.34
C TYR A 267 26.08 -17.74 -4.70
N GLN A 268 27.19 -17.98 -4.01
CA GLN A 268 27.42 -19.23 -3.29
C GLN A 268 26.42 -19.47 -2.16
N GLU A 269 25.98 -18.42 -1.46
CA GLU A 269 24.97 -18.53 -0.41
C GLU A 269 23.57 -18.80 -1.00
N VAL A 270 23.15 -18.07 -2.03
CA VAL A 270 21.82 -18.28 -2.62
C VAL A 270 21.70 -19.62 -3.35
N THR A 271 22.78 -20.11 -3.98
CA THR A 271 22.81 -21.47 -4.58
C THR A 271 22.78 -22.58 -3.54
N LYS A 272 23.30 -22.34 -2.31
CA LYS A 272 23.08 -23.27 -1.19
C LYS A 272 21.62 -23.26 -0.74
N LEU A 273 20.97 -22.10 -0.78
CA LEU A 273 19.59 -21.93 -0.32
C LEU A 273 18.56 -22.53 -1.28
N CYS A 274 18.61 -22.21 -2.58
CA CYS A 274 17.62 -22.63 -3.57
C CYS A 274 18.24 -23.20 -4.86
N GLY A 275 19.52 -23.59 -4.86
CA GLY A 275 20.13 -24.17 -6.06
C GLY A 275 19.69 -25.61 -6.36
N HIS A 276 18.81 -26.21 -5.56
CA HIS A 276 18.34 -27.57 -5.82
C HIS A 276 17.16 -27.62 -6.81
N ASP A 277 16.36 -26.54 -6.87
CA ASP A 277 15.15 -26.42 -7.70
C ASP A 277 15.18 -25.19 -8.64
N ASN A 278 16.20 -24.34 -8.54
CA ASN A 278 16.32 -23.13 -9.33
C ASN A 278 17.53 -23.20 -10.26
N ILE A 279 17.30 -23.43 -11.56
CA ILE A 279 18.36 -23.40 -12.58
C ILE A 279 18.86 -21.97 -12.81
N GLY A 280 17.96 -20.99 -12.80
CA GLY A 280 18.26 -19.60 -13.12
C GLY A 280 19.39 -19.02 -12.26
N VAL A 281 19.40 -19.32 -10.96
CA VAL A 281 20.47 -18.83 -10.07
C VAL A 281 21.85 -19.39 -10.42
N TRP A 282 21.94 -20.59 -10.99
CA TRP A 282 23.20 -21.16 -11.48
C TRP A 282 23.65 -20.52 -12.78
N ILE A 283 22.71 -20.29 -13.70
CA ILE A 283 22.96 -19.64 -14.99
C ILE A 283 23.41 -18.19 -14.76
N ASP A 284 22.74 -17.45 -13.87
CA ASP A 284 23.14 -16.10 -13.50
C ASP A 284 24.55 -16.07 -12.89
N TYR A 285 24.90 -17.05 -12.05
CA TYR A 285 26.23 -17.14 -11.47
C TYR A 285 27.31 -17.47 -12.51
N MET A 286 27.03 -18.38 -13.45
CA MET A 286 27.95 -18.67 -14.57
C MET A 286 28.13 -17.44 -15.46
N ARG A 287 27.04 -16.74 -15.80
CA ARG A 287 27.05 -15.51 -16.57
C ARG A 287 27.89 -14.42 -15.88
N PHE A 288 27.73 -14.26 -14.57
CA PHE A 288 28.55 -13.35 -13.77
C PHE A 288 30.06 -13.65 -13.88
N GLU A 289 30.47 -14.90 -13.72
CA GLU A 289 31.90 -15.27 -13.87
C GLU A 289 32.40 -15.15 -15.31
N GLN A 290 31.51 -15.25 -16.30
CA GLN A 290 31.83 -15.09 -17.71
C GLN A 290 32.10 -13.63 -18.09
N GLU A 291 31.24 -12.72 -17.62
CA GLU A 291 31.25 -11.31 -17.98
C GLU A 291 32.26 -10.50 -17.15
N TYR A 292 32.35 -10.78 -15.84
CA TYR A 292 33.10 -9.94 -14.91
C TYR A 292 34.15 -10.70 -14.09
N GLY A 293 33.97 -12.00 -13.93
CA GLY A 293 34.79 -12.83 -13.05
C GLY A 293 35.81 -13.71 -13.75
N ASN A 294 36.02 -14.91 -13.21
CA ASN A 294 36.98 -15.87 -13.72
C ASN A 294 36.29 -16.98 -14.50
N LYS A 295 36.37 -16.91 -15.83
CA LYS A 295 35.82 -17.90 -16.78
C LYS A 295 36.20 -19.36 -16.46
N ARG A 296 37.35 -19.60 -15.81
CA ARG A 296 37.77 -20.96 -15.42
C ARG A 296 36.86 -21.58 -14.35
N LEU A 297 36.14 -20.76 -13.57
CA LEU A 297 35.23 -21.23 -12.53
C LEU A 297 33.91 -21.76 -13.09
N ILE A 298 33.50 -21.37 -14.30
CA ILE A 298 32.21 -21.73 -14.91
C ILE A 298 31.99 -23.25 -14.93
N ASN A 299 33.01 -24.02 -15.30
CA ASN A 299 32.93 -25.48 -15.30
C ASN A 299 32.76 -26.05 -13.89
N GLY A 300 33.47 -25.51 -12.90
CA GLY A 300 33.29 -25.90 -11.50
C GLY A 300 31.89 -25.58 -10.96
N ILE A 301 31.34 -24.42 -11.33
CA ILE A 301 29.98 -24.01 -10.97
C ILE A 301 28.96 -24.96 -11.61
N CYS A 302 29.11 -25.28 -12.89
CA CYS A 302 28.27 -26.24 -13.60
C CYS A 302 28.29 -27.64 -12.97
N CYS A 303 29.47 -28.16 -12.64
CA CYS A 303 29.59 -29.45 -11.94
C CYS A 303 28.88 -29.40 -10.58
N THR A 304 29.04 -28.31 -9.83
CA THR A 304 28.37 -28.13 -8.54
C THR A 304 26.85 -28.08 -8.70
N ALA A 305 26.36 -27.41 -9.74
CA ALA A 305 24.93 -27.33 -10.06
C ALA A 305 24.35 -28.72 -10.35
N ILE A 306 25.02 -29.52 -11.19
CA ILE A 306 24.62 -30.91 -11.49
C ILE A 306 24.55 -31.77 -10.22
N CYS A 307 25.48 -31.59 -9.28
CA CYS A 307 25.46 -32.34 -8.02
C CYS A 307 24.32 -31.94 -7.07
N LYS A 308 23.73 -30.73 -7.22
CA LYS A 308 22.72 -30.20 -6.29
C LYS A 308 21.31 -30.16 -6.86
N LEU A 309 21.16 -29.99 -8.16
CA LEU A 309 19.86 -29.88 -8.82
C LEU A 309 19.10 -31.21 -8.79
N GLN A 310 17.78 -31.13 -8.88
CA GLN A 310 16.95 -32.29 -9.15
C GLN A 310 17.24 -32.85 -10.55
N LYS A 311 17.16 -34.18 -10.71
CA LYS A 311 17.63 -34.87 -11.92
C LYS A 311 16.88 -34.47 -13.18
N ASP A 312 15.59 -34.14 -13.05
CA ASP A 312 14.71 -33.67 -14.12
C ASP A 312 15.10 -32.29 -14.67
N LEU A 313 15.90 -31.52 -13.91
CA LEU A 313 16.38 -30.19 -14.30
C LEU A 313 17.72 -30.22 -15.06
N PHE A 314 18.35 -31.39 -15.20
CA PHE A 314 19.70 -31.49 -15.76
C PHE A 314 19.78 -31.17 -17.25
N SER A 315 18.83 -31.66 -18.06
CA SER A 315 18.81 -31.38 -19.50
C SER A 315 18.67 -29.89 -19.76
N THR A 316 17.77 -29.23 -19.03
CA THR A 316 17.52 -27.79 -19.12
C THR A 316 18.76 -26.98 -18.74
N LEU A 317 19.45 -27.33 -17.65
CA LEU A 317 20.73 -26.68 -17.29
C LEU A 317 21.77 -26.78 -18.42
N MET A 318 21.90 -27.96 -19.04
CA MET A 318 22.88 -28.18 -20.12
C MET A 318 22.51 -27.47 -21.41
N GLU A 319 21.23 -27.25 -21.68
CA GLU A 319 20.76 -26.42 -22.79
C GLU A 319 21.05 -24.94 -22.54
N GLU A 320 20.69 -24.41 -21.37
CA GLU A 320 20.95 -23.02 -20.96
C GLU A 320 22.45 -22.70 -20.96
N LYS A 321 23.29 -23.61 -20.44
CA LYS A 321 24.75 -23.46 -20.49
C LYS A 321 25.28 -23.40 -21.92
N ARG A 322 24.77 -24.24 -22.83
CA ARG A 322 25.16 -24.20 -24.25
C ARG A 322 24.75 -22.87 -24.89
N GLY A 323 23.61 -22.30 -24.48
CA GLY A 323 23.20 -20.95 -24.84
C GLY A 323 24.23 -19.90 -24.42
N LEU A 324 24.67 -19.92 -23.16
CA LEU A 324 25.71 -19.02 -22.64
C LEU A 324 27.04 -19.14 -23.42
N ASP A 325 27.47 -20.37 -23.72
CA ASP A 325 28.69 -20.60 -24.49
C ASP A 325 28.53 -20.02 -25.92
N SER A 326 27.37 -20.21 -26.55
CA SER A 326 27.08 -19.65 -27.88
C SER A 326 27.05 -18.12 -27.90
N GLU A 327 26.47 -17.48 -26.87
CA GLU A 327 26.47 -16.03 -26.70
C GLU A 327 27.91 -15.49 -26.65
N LEU A 328 28.79 -16.16 -25.91
CA LEU A 328 30.21 -15.82 -25.81
C LEU A 328 30.92 -15.89 -27.16
N TRP A 329 30.75 -17.00 -27.88
CA TRP A 329 31.37 -17.19 -29.20
C TRP A 329 30.91 -16.15 -30.21
N SER A 330 29.61 -15.83 -30.20
CA SER A 330 29.06 -14.75 -31.03
C SER A 330 29.66 -13.39 -30.69
N ALA A 331 29.82 -13.05 -29.39
CA ALA A 331 30.44 -11.79 -28.97
C ALA A 331 31.90 -11.69 -29.42
N LEU A 332 32.70 -12.74 -29.19
CA LEU A 332 34.11 -12.77 -29.60
C LEU A 332 34.29 -12.68 -31.12
N SER A 333 33.39 -13.29 -31.91
CA SER A 333 33.45 -13.23 -33.37
C SER A 333 33.22 -11.81 -33.94
N LYS A 334 32.57 -10.92 -33.18
CA LYS A 334 32.31 -9.52 -33.58
C LYS A 334 33.45 -8.56 -33.20
N GLU A 335 34.30 -8.94 -32.25
CA GLU A 335 35.43 -8.11 -31.76
C GLU A 335 36.75 -8.39 -32.50
N VAL A 336 36.77 -9.25 -33.52
CA VAL A 336 37.97 -9.49 -34.33
C VAL A 336 38.27 -8.24 -35.16
N ILE A 337 39.18 -7.41 -34.66
CA ILE A 337 39.80 -6.32 -35.41
C ILE A 337 40.60 -6.95 -36.55
N VAL A 338 40.18 -6.68 -37.78
CA VAL A 338 41.00 -6.90 -38.98
C VAL A 338 42.20 -5.96 -38.86
N ILE A 339 43.38 -6.51 -38.61
CA ILE A 339 44.63 -5.78 -38.78
C ILE A 339 44.94 -5.89 -40.27
N ASP A 340 44.67 -4.81 -41.01
CA ASP A 340 45.15 -4.67 -42.39
C ASP A 340 46.69 -4.58 -42.37
N GLU A 341 47.34 -5.41 -43.19
CA GLU A 341 48.79 -5.45 -43.40
C GLU A 341 49.35 -4.20 -44.10
#